data_AF-A0A9D6X804-F1
#
_entry.id   AF-A0A9D6X804-F1
#
_cell.length_a   1.000
_cell.length_b   1.000
_cell.length_c   1.000
_cell.angle_alpha   90.00
_cell.angle_beta   90.00
_cell.angle_gamma   90.00
#
_symmetry.space_group_name_H-M   'P 1'
#
loop_
_entity.id
_entity.type
_entity.pdbx_description
1 polymer ?
#
loop_
_entity_poly.entity_id
_entity_poly.type
_entity_poly.pdbx_seq_one_letter_code
_entity_poly.pdbx_strand_id
1 'polypeptide(L)'
;MMTIVDYGLGNVRAFTNLFKRLNVPARAARTAAELNGATRLILPGVGAFDHAMEQLDASGLRPALEVLVQEQRVPVLGVCVGMQMLAHGSDEGRLPGLGWLAGRVRAFRSQPAAATLPMPHMGWNDVHPVAPGGLFSGLADALAEQARFYFLHSFYFECAEPADEAARAHYGLDFACAVQRGHVCGVQFHPEKSHHWGERLLANFARG
;
A
#
# COMPACT_ATOMS: atom_id res chain seq x y z
N MET A 1 16.21 -9.75 3.74
CA MET A 1 16.50 -8.33 3.47
C MET A 1 15.22 -7.62 3.04
N MET A 2 15.02 -6.34 3.39
CA MET A 2 13.90 -5.54 2.88
C MET A 2 14.17 -5.18 1.41
N THR A 3 13.21 -5.44 0.53
CA THR A 3 13.38 -5.21 -0.91
C THR A 3 12.27 -4.32 -1.44
N ILE A 4 12.63 -3.20 -2.05
CA ILE A 4 11.71 -2.28 -2.71
C ILE A 4 11.65 -2.68 -4.19
N VAL A 5 10.45 -2.99 -4.68
CA VAL A 5 10.23 -3.32 -6.09
C VAL A 5 10.35 -2.04 -6.92
N ASP A 6 11.41 -1.91 -7.70
CA ASP A 6 11.72 -0.76 -8.55
C ASP A 6 11.44 -1.13 -10.01
N TYR A 7 10.16 -1.06 -10.37
CA TYR A 7 9.67 -1.33 -11.73
C TYR A 7 9.48 -0.03 -12.54
N GLY A 8 10.12 1.06 -12.12
CA GLY A 8 10.03 2.38 -12.77
C GLY A 8 9.00 3.34 -12.17
N LEU A 9 8.18 2.88 -11.21
CA LEU A 9 7.19 3.72 -10.52
C LEU A 9 7.37 3.72 -9.01
N GLY A 10 6.85 4.78 -8.38
CA GLY A 10 6.85 4.97 -6.94
C GLY A 10 8.09 5.72 -6.43
N ASN A 11 8.05 6.10 -5.15
CA ASN A 11 9.13 6.87 -4.53
C ASN A 11 10.21 5.96 -3.91
N VAL A 12 10.84 5.12 -4.73
CA VAL A 12 11.84 4.12 -4.31
C VAL A 12 12.94 4.75 -3.45
N ARG A 13 13.40 5.96 -3.82
CA ARG A 13 14.44 6.69 -3.09
C ARG A 13 13.99 7.12 -1.70
N ALA A 14 12.72 7.50 -1.51
CA ALA A 14 12.21 7.84 -0.18
C ALA A 14 12.19 6.61 0.73
N PHE A 15 11.75 5.45 0.24
CA PHE A 15 11.79 4.21 1.02
C PHE A 15 13.21 3.80 1.40
N THR A 16 14.15 3.78 0.45
CA THR A 16 15.55 3.41 0.76
C THR A 16 16.19 4.38 1.76
N ASN A 17 15.95 5.68 1.64
CA ASN A 17 16.40 6.68 2.62
C ASN A 17 15.77 6.48 3.99
N LEU A 18 14.47 6.16 4.05
CA LEU A 18 13.75 5.94 5.30
C LEU A 18 14.24 4.69 6.02
N PHE A 19 14.38 3.56 5.33
CA PHE A 19 14.92 2.34 5.93
C PHE A 19 16.39 2.52 6.38
N LYS A 20 17.18 3.31 5.64
CA LYS A 20 18.52 3.70 6.10
C LYS A 20 18.47 4.46 7.43
N ARG A 21 17.56 5.42 7.61
CA ARG A 21 17.38 6.13 8.89
C ARG A 21 16.93 5.19 10.02
N LEU A 22 16.12 4.19 9.70
CA LEU A 22 15.67 3.17 10.65
C LEU A 22 16.72 2.08 10.94
N ASN A 23 17.91 2.14 10.35
CA ASN A 23 18.93 1.09 10.40
C ASN A 23 18.41 -0.29 9.95
N VAL A 24 17.47 -0.31 9.00
CA VAL A 24 16.93 -1.52 8.39
C VAL A 24 17.64 -1.76 7.05
N PRO A 25 18.32 -2.90 6.86
CA PRO A 25 18.94 -3.22 5.56
C PRO A 25 17.89 -3.34 4.46
N ALA A 26 17.96 -2.41 3.49
CA ALA A 26 17.03 -2.33 2.38
C ALA A 26 17.74 -2.12 1.04
N ARG A 27 17.20 -2.70 -0.05
CA ARG A 27 17.66 -2.47 -1.43
C ARG A 27 16.49 -2.28 -2.38
N ALA A 28 16.73 -1.58 -3.48
CA ALA A 28 15.84 -1.60 -4.63
C ALA A 28 16.16 -2.82 -5.49
N ALA A 29 15.13 -3.45 -6.07
CA ALA A 29 15.27 -4.54 -7.03
C ALA A 29 14.61 -4.15 -8.35
N ARG A 30 15.41 -4.13 -9.42
CA ARG A 30 15.03 -3.78 -10.79
C ARG A 30 14.95 -4.98 -11.72
N THR A 31 15.48 -6.12 -11.27
CA THR A 31 15.49 -7.37 -12.03
C THR A 31 14.99 -8.51 -11.14
N ALA A 32 14.48 -9.58 -11.75
CA ALA A 32 13.99 -10.75 -11.02
C ALA A 32 15.08 -11.37 -10.12
N ALA A 33 16.34 -11.38 -10.57
CA ALA A 33 17.46 -11.89 -9.79
C ALA A 33 17.72 -11.06 -8.51
N GLU A 34 17.48 -9.75 -8.54
CA GLU A 34 17.64 -8.87 -7.37
C GLU A 34 16.56 -9.07 -6.31
N LEU A 35 15.47 -9.76 -6.63
CA LEU A 35 14.45 -10.17 -5.66
C LEU A 35 14.90 -11.36 -4.80
N ASN A 36 15.92 -12.12 -5.21
CA ASN A 36 16.37 -13.32 -4.49
C ASN A 36 16.85 -13.01 -3.07
N GLY A 37 16.30 -13.69 -2.07
CA GLY A 37 16.61 -13.44 -0.65
C GLY A 37 15.90 -12.20 -0.06
N ALA A 38 14.91 -11.64 -0.78
CA ALA A 38 13.93 -10.75 -0.19
C ALA A 38 13.22 -11.50 0.96
N THR A 39 13.22 -10.90 2.14
CA THR A 39 12.46 -11.42 3.29
C THR A 39 11.19 -10.61 3.52
N ARG A 40 11.10 -9.42 2.91
CA ARG A 40 9.95 -8.52 2.90
C ARG A 40 10.00 -7.68 1.64
N LEU A 41 8.84 -7.32 1.12
CA LEU A 41 8.67 -6.56 -0.11
C LEU A 41 7.93 -5.25 0.17
N ILE A 42 8.41 -4.14 -0.39
CA ILE A 42 7.61 -2.93 -0.58
C ILE A 42 7.25 -2.88 -2.06
N LEU A 43 5.96 -2.82 -2.34
CA LEU A 43 5.42 -2.57 -3.68
C LEU A 43 4.90 -1.12 -3.71
N PRO A 44 5.75 -0.14 -4.08
CA PRO A 44 5.30 1.25 -4.18
C PRO A 44 4.53 1.45 -5.49
N GLY A 45 3.63 2.42 -5.56
CA GLY A 45 3.02 2.82 -6.82
C GLY A 45 2.51 4.25 -6.78
N VAL A 46 2.55 4.93 -7.94
CA VAL A 46 1.99 6.27 -8.18
C VAL A 46 1.41 6.33 -9.59
N GLY A 47 0.56 7.32 -9.86
CA GLY A 47 -0.06 7.48 -11.17
C GLY A 47 -1.33 6.66 -11.32
N ALA A 48 -1.62 6.22 -12.54
CA ALA A 48 -2.83 5.47 -12.87
C ALA A 48 -2.64 3.96 -12.70
N PHE A 49 -3.69 3.25 -12.31
CA PHE A 49 -3.71 1.81 -12.08
C PHE A 49 -3.20 0.99 -13.28
N ASP A 50 -3.77 1.18 -14.48
CA ASP A 50 -3.39 0.41 -15.67
C ASP A 50 -1.92 0.65 -16.02
N HIS A 51 -1.47 1.91 -15.96
CA HIS A 51 -0.07 2.25 -16.21
C HIS A 51 0.87 1.55 -15.22
N ALA A 52 0.48 1.44 -13.95
CA ALA A 52 1.27 0.73 -12.95
C ALA A 52 1.33 -0.78 -13.20
N MET A 53 0.22 -1.40 -13.61
CA MET A 53 0.21 -2.81 -14.01
C MET A 53 1.06 -3.05 -15.26
N GLU A 54 0.97 -2.18 -16.28
CA GLU A 54 1.78 -2.25 -17.50
C GLU A 54 3.27 -2.13 -17.21
N GLN A 55 3.69 -1.17 -16.37
CA GLN A 55 5.09 -1.02 -15.98
C GLN A 55 5.60 -2.24 -15.21
N LEU A 56 4.77 -2.80 -14.32
CA LEU A 56 5.14 -3.99 -13.57
C LEU A 56 5.33 -5.20 -14.51
N ASP A 57 4.40 -5.40 -15.44
CA ASP A 57 4.49 -6.48 -16.44
C ASP A 57 5.71 -6.29 -17.36
N ALA A 58 5.92 -5.08 -17.88
CA ALA A 58 7.03 -4.75 -18.77
C ALA A 58 8.41 -4.86 -18.09
N SER A 59 8.48 -4.67 -16.76
CA SER A 59 9.74 -4.84 -16.00
C SER A 59 10.20 -6.30 -15.89
N GLY A 60 9.32 -7.27 -16.16
CA GLY A 60 9.61 -8.70 -15.99
C GLY A 60 9.70 -9.15 -14.51
N LEU A 61 9.36 -8.28 -13.55
CA LEU A 61 9.41 -8.59 -12.12
C LEU A 61 8.20 -9.41 -11.66
N ARG A 62 7.03 -9.26 -12.31
CA ARG A 62 5.78 -9.88 -11.86
C ARG A 62 5.87 -11.39 -11.62
N PRO A 63 6.40 -12.22 -12.54
CA PRO A 63 6.45 -13.67 -12.30
C PRO A 63 7.22 -14.06 -11.04
N ALA A 64 8.34 -13.38 -10.76
CA ALA A 64 9.13 -13.62 -9.55
C ALA A 64 8.40 -13.14 -8.28
N LEU A 65 7.66 -12.03 -8.36
CA LEU A 65 6.84 -11.54 -7.26
C LEU A 65 5.68 -12.48 -6.94
N GLU A 66 5.02 -13.04 -7.96
CA GLU A 66 3.95 -14.05 -7.78
C GLU A 66 4.49 -15.25 -6.99
N VAL A 67 5.65 -15.79 -7.35
CA VAL A 67 6.29 -16.90 -6.62
C VAL A 67 6.62 -16.49 -5.18
N LEU A 68 7.26 -15.33 -4.98
CA LEU A 68 7.65 -14.88 -3.64
C LEU A 68 6.44 -14.67 -2.73
N VAL A 69 5.39 -14.03 -3.24
CA VAL A 69 4.23 -13.66 -2.43
C VAL A 69 3.24 -14.82 -2.30
N GLN A 70 2.85 -15.46 -3.39
CA GLN A 70 1.78 -16.48 -3.35
C GLN A 70 2.31 -17.84 -2.88
N GLU A 71 3.50 -18.25 -3.31
CA GLU A 71 4.04 -19.58 -2.98
C GLU A 71 4.91 -19.55 -1.72
N GLN A 72 5.85 -18.60 -1.64
CA GLN A 72 6.80 -18.51 -0.53
C GLN A 72 6.31 -17.66 0.64
N ARG A 73 5.16 -17.01 0.50
CA ARG A 73 4.52 -16.17 1.52
C ARG A 73 5.41 -15.05 2.07
N VAL A 74 6.30 -14.50 1.24
CA VAL A 74 7.12 -13.35 1.58
C VAL A 74 6.19 -12.16 1.86
N PRO A 75 6.25 -11.53 3.06
CA PRO A 75 5.39 -10.41 3.38
C PRO A 75 5.58 -9.24 2.41
N VAL A 76 4.46 -8.65 1.98
CA VAL A 76 4.44 -7.52 1.06
C VAL A 76 3.59 -6.38 1.61
N LEU A 77 4.08 -5.16 1.46
CA LEU A 77 3.34 -3.93 1.73
C LEU A 77 3.18 -3.14 0.43
N GLY A 78 1.96 -3.11 -0.10
CA GLY A 78 1.55 -2.22 -1.18
C GLY A 78 1.33 -0.79 -0.66
N VAL A 79 1.82 0.22 -1.37
CA VAL A 79 1.66 1.63 -0.98
C VAL A 79 0.98 2.44 -2.08
N CYS A 80 -0.11 3.13 -1.74
CA CYS A 80 -0.94 3.93 -2.64
C CYS A 80 -1.42 3.10 -3.83
N VAL A 81 -0.95 3.38 -5.06
CA VAL A 81 -1.30 2.53 -6.22
C VAL A 81 -0.78 1.11 -6.03
N GLY A 82 0.33 0.92 -5.33
CA GLY A 82 0.80 -0.42 -4.97
C GLY A 82 -0.16 -1.21 -4.07
N MET A 83 -0.94 -0.54 -3.22
CA MET A 83 -2.06 -1.18 -2.49
C MET A 83 -3.21 -1.49 -3.45
N GLN A 84 -3.54 -0.55 -4.33
CA GLN A 84 -4.61 -0.72 -5.30
C GLN A 84 -4.36 -1.92 -6.23
N MET A 85 -3.12 -2.09 -6.70
CA MET A 85 -2.68 -3.22 -7.54
C MET A 85 -2.92 -4.59 -6.89
N LEU A 86 -3.06 -4.69 -5.56
CA LEU A 86 -3.37 -5.94 -4.87
C LEU A 86 -4.78 -6.46 -5.18
N ALA A 87 -5.69 -5.57 -5.61
CA ALA A 87 -7.07 -5.90 -5.98
C ALA A 87 -7.15 -6.70 -7.29
N HIS A 88 -8.36 -7.13 -7.66
CA HIS A 88 -8.60 -7.74 -8.97
C HIS A 88 -8.63 -6.73 -10.12
N GLY A 89 -8.87 -5.44 -9.84
CA GLY A 89 -8.94 -4.39 -10.85
C GLY A 89 -9.41 -3.06 -10.26
N SER A 90 -9.48 -2.04 -11.11
CA SER A 90 -9.84 -0.67 -10.73
C SER A 90 -10.87 -0.07 -11.67
N ASP A 91 -11.73 0.80 -11.14
CA ASP A 91 -12.59 1.68 -11.94
C ASP A 91 -11.78 2.76 -12.71
N GLU A 92 -10.50 2.96 -12.37
CA GLU A 92 -9.59 3.87 -13.10
C GLU A 92 -9.18 3.31 -14.47
N GLY A 93 -9.32 2.00 -14.67
CA GLY A 93 -8.76 1.31 -15.82
C GLY A 93 -9.52 0.04 -16.19
N ARG A 94 -8.89 -0.82 -16.97
CA ARG A 94 -9.48 -2.07 -17.49
C ARG A 94 -8.60 -3.29 -17.25
N LEU A 95 -7.30 -3.09 -16.95
CA LEU A 95 -6.40 -4.21 -16.73
C LEU A 95 -6.73 -4.93 -15.43
N PRO A 96 -6.50 -6.25 -15.37
CA PRO A 96 -6.55 -6.97 -14.12
C PRO A 96 -5.42 -6.50 -13.20
N GLY A 97 -5.69 -6.44 -11.90
CA GLY A 97 -4.66 -6.30 -10.89
C GLY A 97 -3.94 -7.62 -10.60
N LEU A 98 -3.19 -7.64 -9.50
CA LEU A 98 -2.52 -8.83 -9.01
C LEU A 98 -3.50 -9.85 -8.41
N GLY A 99 -4.63 -9.38 -7.86
CA GLY A 99 -5.64 -10.25 -7.27
C GLY A 99 -5.17 -10.99 -6.02
N TRP A 100 -4.15 -10.48 -5.33
CA TRP A 100 -3.62 -11.05 -4.08
C TRP A 100 -4.56 -10.80 -2.89
N LEU A 101 -5.44 -9.80 -3.00
CA LEU A 101 -6.52 -9.50 -2.07
C LEU A 101 -7.84 -9.44 -2.82
N ALA A 102 -8.87 -10.06 -2.23
CA ALA A 102 -10.21 -10.06 -2.81
C ALA A 102 -10.84 -8.67 -2.65
N GLY A 103 -10.95 -7.95 -3.75
CA GLY A 103 -11.53 -6.61 -3.77
C GLY A 103 -11.40 -5.93 -5.12
N ARG A 104 -11.95 -4.71 -5.19
CA ARG A 104 -11.90 -3.84 -6.36
C ARG A 104 -11.61 -2.42 -5.94
N VAL A 105 -10.86 -1.69 -6.76
CA VAL A 105 -10.60 -0.27 -6.54
C VAL A 105 -11.72 0.55 -7.20
N ARG A 106 -12.37 1.41 -6.41
CA ARG A 106 -13.57 2.16 -6.80
C ARG A 106 -13.27 3.65 -6.84
N ALA A 107 -13.93 4.39 -7.73
CA ALA A 107 -13.78 5.85 -7.79
C ALA A 107 -14.59 6.53 -6.67
N PHE A 108 -14.02 7.49 -5.94
CA PHE A 108 -14.83 8.28 -4.99
C PHE A 108 -16.01 8.98 -5.69
N ARG A 109 -15.80 9.45 -6.92
CA ARG A 109 -16.81 10.15 -7.71
C ARG A 109 -18.01 9.28 -8.11
N SER A 110 -17.88 7.94 -8.06
CA SER A 110 -19.03 7.06 -8.32
C SER A 110 -19.96 6.93 -7.11
N GLN A 111 -19.53 7.39 -5.94
CA GLN A 111 -20.30 7.33 -4.70
C GLN A 111 -21.05 8.65 -4.46
N PRO A 112 -22.37 8.66 -4.29
CA PRO A 112 -23.14 9.88 -4.08
C PRO A 112 -22.63 10.75 -2.92
N ALA A 113 -22.17 10.13 -1.83
CA ALA A 113 -21.66 10.83 -0.65
C ALA A 113 -20.31 11.55 -0.87
N ALA A 114 -19.56 11.19 -1.91
CA ALA A 114 -18.26 11.80 -2.24
C ALA A 114 -18.24 12.45 -3.63
N ALA A 115 -19.33 12.40 -4.40
CA ALA A 115 -19.39 12.88 -5.78
C ALA A 115 -19.11 14.39 -5.92
N THR A 116 -19.45 15.18 -4.90
CA THR A 116 -19.25 16.64 -4.88
C THR A 116 -18.02 17.08 -4.10
N LEU A 117 -17.29 16.16 -3.46
CA LEU A 117 -16.09 16.49 -2.70
C LEU A 117 -14.94 16.88 -3.64
N PRO A 118 -14.03 17.77 -3.19
CA PRO A 118 -12.81 18.08 -3.93
C PRO A 118 -12.03 16.79 -4.24
N MET A 119 -11.51 16.67 -5.46
CA MET A 119 -10.69 15.53 -5.86
C MET A 119 -9.35 16.00 -6.41
N PRO A 120 -8.25 15.27 -6.12
CA PRO A 120 -8.19 14.05 -5.31
C PRO A 120 -8.43 14.31 -3.80
N HIS A 121 -8.74 13.26 -3.02
CA HIS A 121 -8.57 13.28 -1.57
C HIS A 121 -7.09 13.53 -1.27
N MET A 122 -6.76 14.76 -0.87
CA MET A 122 -5.39 15.25 -0.72
C MET A 122 -5.23 15.92 0.64
N GLY A 123 -4.25 15.46 1.42
CA GLY A 123 -3.88 16.07 2.68
C GLY A 123 -3.71 15.06 3.81
N TRP A 124 -3.65 15.59 5.03
CA TRP A 124 -3.52 14.80 6.25
C TRP A 124 -4.90 14.37 6.74
N ASN A 125 -5.10 13.06 6.90
CA ASN A 125 -6.36 12.51 7.41
C ASN A 125 -6.10 11.50 8.53
N ASP A 126 -7.11 11.30 9.36
CA ASP A 126 -7.09 10.38 10.49
C ASP A 126 -7.25 8.92 9.98
N VAL A 127 -6.64 7.98 10.69
CA VAL A 127 -6.67 6.54 10.38
C VAL A 127 -7.18 5.79 11.60
N HIS A 128 -8.16 4.92 11.39
CA HIS A 128 -8.82 4.16 12.43
C HIS A 128 -8.60 2.65 12.19
N PRO A 129 -7.58 2.03 12.80
CA PRO A 129 -7.37 0.58 12.70
C PRO A 129 -8.56 -0.20 13.24
N VAL A 130 -8.92 -1.29 12.56
CA VAL A 130 -10.01 -2.19 12.97
C VAL A 130 -9.60 -3.03 14.20
N ALA A 131 -8.30 -3.35 14.31
CA ALA A 131 -7.73 -4.03 15.46
C ALA A 131 -6.34 -3.47 15.80
N PRO A 132 -5.94 -3.49 17.09
CA PRO A 132 -4.58 -3.13 17.47
C PRO A 132 -3.58 -4.21 17.00
N GLY A 133 -2.37 -3.78 16.61
CA GLY A 133 -1.28 -4.68 16.21
C GLY A 133 -0.88 -4.57 14.74
N GLY A 134 -0.03 -5.49 14.28
CA GLY A 134 0.49 -5.50 12.90
C GLY A 134 1.18 -4.19 12.52
N LEU A 135 0.77 -3.61 11.38
CA LEU A 135 1.25 -2.31 10.90
C LEU A 135 1.07 -1.19 11.94
N PHE A 136 0.02 -1.27 12.76
CA PHE A 136 -0.36 -0.27 13.75
C PHE A 136 0.12 -0.59 15.17
N SER A 137 1.02 -1.57 15.32
CA SER A 137 1.56 -1.95 16.63
C SER A 137 2.20 -0.76 17.37
N GLY A 138 1.76 -0.54 18.61
CA GLY A 138 2.23 0.58 19.43
C GLY A 138 1.87 1.97 18.87
N LEU A 139 0.86 2.10 18.02
CA LEU A 139 0.33 3.39 17.54
C LEU A 139 -1.02 3.77 18.16
N ALA A 140 -1.61 2.93 19.00
CA ALA A 140 -2.97 3.14 19.53
C ALA A 140 -3.13 4.51 20.21
N ASP A 141 -2.24 4.86 21.16
CA ASP A 141 -2.30 6.13 21.88
C ASP A 141 -2.12 7.33 20.93
N ALA A 142 -1.14 7.23 20.02
CA ALA A 142 -0.88 8.27 19.03
C ALA A 142 -2.08 8.51 18.09
N LEU A 143 -2.74 7.44 17.65
CA LEU A 143 -3.93 7.53 16.80
C LEU A 143 -5.13 8.12 17.57
N ALA A 144 -5.25 7.81 18.87
CA ALA A 144 -6.23 8.45 19.75
C ALA A 144 -5.95 9.95 19.94
N GLU A 145 -4.68 10.35 19.93
CA GLU A 145 -4.21 11.74 20.01
C GLU A 145 -4.11 12.45 18.63
N GLN A 146 -4.81 11.95 17.60
CA GLN A 146 -4.89 12.53 16.25
C GLN A 146 -3.61 12.41 15.40
N ALA A 147 -2.89 11.29 15.49
CA ALA A 147 -1.87 10.96 14.50
C ALA A 147 -2.47 10.86 13.09
N ARG A 148 -1.95 11.68 12.16
CA ARG A 148 -2.43 11.75 10.77
C ARG A 148 -1.44 11.18 9.78
N PHE A 149 -1.99 10.70 8.66
CA PHE A 149 -1.24 10.21 7.52
C PHE A 149 -1.57 11.02 6.27
N TYR A 150 -0.62 11.12 5.35
CA TYR A 150 -0.77 11.90 4.12
C TYR A 150 -1.38 11.06 2.99
N PHE A 151 -2.53 11.52 2.48
CA PHE A 151 -3.27 10.93 1.37
C PHE A 151 -3.16 11.78 0.10
N LEU A 152 -3.19 11.12 -1.05
CA LEU A 152 -3.27 11.74 -2.37
C LEU A 152 -3.84 10.74 -3.39
N HIS A 153 -5.16 10.64 -3.51
CA HIS A 153 -5.82 9.65 -4.37
C HIS A 153 -7.27 10.02 -4.73
N SER A 154 -7.77 9.53 -5.86
CA SER A 154 -9.17 9.70 -6.31
C SER A 154 -9.97 8.39 -6.29
N PHE A 155 -9.31 7.28 -5.96
CA PHE A 155 -9.87 5.94 -5.93
C PHE A 155 -9.54 5.27 -4.59
N TYR A 156 -10.42 4.40 -4.10
CA TYR A 156 -10.26 3.70 -2.83
C TYR A 156 -10.45 2.19 -3.02
N PHE A 157 -9.87 1.40 -2.12
CA PHE A 157 -10.03 -0.06 -2.14
C PHE A 157 -11.35 -0.46 -1.48
N GLU A 158 -12.17 -1.22 -2.18
CA GLU A 158 -13.38 -1.86 -1.67
C GLU A 158 -13.08 -3.35 -1.45
N CYS A 159 -12.95 -3.75 -0.19
CA CYS A 159 -12.73 -5.14 0.19
C CYS A 159 -13.98 -5.97 -0.15
N ALA A 160 -13.80 -7.13 -0.78
CA ALA A 160 -14.88 -8.09 -0.93
C ALA A 160 -15.25 -8.74 0.41
N GLU A 161 -14.23 -8.97 1.26
CA GLU A 161 -14.38 -9.53 2.60
C GLU A 161 -14.10 -8.45 3.65
N PRO A 162 -15.04 -8.12 4.55
CA PRO A 162 -14.82 -7.11 5.60
C PRO A 162 -13.62 -7.41 6.51
N ALA A 163 -13.26 -8.70 6.66
CA ALA A 163 -12.11 -9.12 7.46
C ALA A 163 -10.75 -8.71 6.86
N ASP A 164 -10.69 -8.35 5.58
CA ASP A 164 -9.46 -7.88 4.93
C ASP A 164 -9.19 -6.40 5.20
N GLU A 165 -10.14 -5.67 5.78
CA GLU A 165 -9.98 -4.28 6.11
C GLU A 165 -9.19 -4.13 7.42
N ALA A 166 -7.99 -3.55 7.32
CA ALA A 166 -7.10 -3.37 8.47
C ALA A 166 -7.29 -2.00 9.13
N ALA A 167 -7.67 -0.98 8.37
CA ALA A 167 -7.99 0.35 8.89
C ALA A 167 -8.92 1.13 7.95
N ARG A 168 -9.69 2.04 8.54
CA ARG A 168 -10.58 2.97 7.83
C ARG A 168 -10.09 4.40 7.91
N ALA A 169 -10.44 5.19 6.91
CA ALA A 169 -10.46 6.64 6.98
C ALA A 169 -11.78 7.15 6.42
N HIS A 170 -12.13 8.40 6.72
CA HIS A 170 -13.38 9.00 6.28
C HIS A 170 -13.11 10.13 5.26
N TYR A 171 -13.77 10.08 4.10
CA TYR A 171 -13.81 11.17 3.13
C TYR A 171 -15.13 11.16 2.36
N GLY A 172 -16.19 11.71 2.94
CA GLY A 172 -17.58 11.63 2.43
C GLY A 172 -18.24 10.27 2.70
N LEU A 173 -17.45 9.20 2.60
CA LEU A 173 -17.77 7.85 3.05
C LEU A 173 -16.56 7.26 3.80
N ASP A 174 -16.82 6.21 4.58
CA ASP A 174 -15.77 5.36 5.12
C ASP A 174 -15.18 4.49 4.00
N PHE A 175 -13.86 4.38 3.97
CA PHE A 175 -13.15 3.53 3.02
C PHE A 175 -11.97 2.82 3.66
N ALA A 176 -11.59 1.67 3.11
CA ALA A 176 -10.41 0.94 3.54
C ALA A 176 -9.14 1.72 3.18
N CYS A 177 -8.50 2.32 4.20
CA CYS A 177 -7.24 3.03 4.05
C CYS A 177 -6.02 2.14 4.32
N ALA A 178 -6.25 0.98 4.95
CA ALA A 178 -5.31 -0.13 4.99
C ALA A 178 -6.05 -1.46 4.85
N VAL A 179 -5.41 -2.43 4.20
CA VAL A 179 -5.92 -3.79 3.97
C VAL A 179 -4.88 -4.81 4.37
N GLN A 180 -5.32 -5.98 4.83
CA GLN A 180 -4.43 -7.06 5.22
C GLN A 180 -5.12 -8.43 5.12
N ARG A 181 -4.45 -9.38 4.46
CA ARG A 181 -4.79 -10.80 4.50
C ARG A 181 -3.50 -11.62 4.65
N GLY A 182 -3.32 -12.19 5.83
CA GLY A 182 -2.09 -12.91 6.16
C GLY A 182 -0.86 -12.01 6.00
N HIS A 183 0.02 -12.36 5.06
CA HIS A 183 1.28 -11.68 4.77
C HIS A 183 1.18 -10.59 3.68
N VAL A 184 0.00 -10.42 3.06
CA VAL A 184 -0.26 -9.38 2.06
C VAL A 184 -0.92 -8.19 2.74
N CYS A 185 -0.24 -7.05 2.76
CA CYS A 185 -0.72 -5.81 3.36
C CYS A 185 -0.72 -4.68 2.33
N GLY A 186 -1.60 -3.69 2.53
CA GLY A 186 -1.64 -2.47 1.72
C GLY A 186 -2.02 -1.26 2.57
N VAL A 187 -1.45 -0.09 2.24
CA VAL A 187 -1.86 1.21 2.77
C VAL A 187 -2.11 2.21 1.65
N GLN A 188 -3.21 2.96 1.75
CA GLN A 188 -3.62 3.92 0.73
C GLN A 188 -2.91 5.27 0.90
N PHE A 189 -2.58 5.63 2.13
CA PHE A 189 -1.74 6.78 2.45
C PHE A 189 -0.26 6.50 2.13
N HIS A 190 0.54 7.57 2.14
CA HIS A 190 1.98 7.54 1.87
C HIS A 190 2.78 7.56 3.18
N PRO A 191 3.15 6.41 3.76
CA PRO A 191 3.94 6.39 5.00
C PRO A 191 5.30 7.07 4.82
N GLU A 192 5.89 7.04 3.62
CA GLU A 192 7.14 7.74 3.32
C GLU A 192 7.00 9.28 3.32
N LYS A 193 5.75 9.79 3.29
CA LYS A 193 5.41 11.22 3.41
C LYS A 193 4.73 11.57 4.73
N SER A 194 4.46 10.59 5.59
CA SER A 194 3.66 10.76 6.81
C SER A 194 4.51 11.02 8.08
N HIS A 195 5.70 11.59 7.90
CA HIS A 195 6.65 11.91 8.97
C HIS A 195 6.85 10.77 9.99
N HIS A 196 6.88 11.10 11.28
CA HIS A 196 7.17 10.16 12.37
C HIS A 196 6.21 8.96 12.41
N TRP A 197 4.93 9.17 12.12
CA TRP A 197 3.93 8.09 12.14
C TRP A 197 4.10 7.11 10.98
N GLY A 198 4.42 7.64 9.81
CA GLY A 198 4.80 6.83 8.65
C GLY A 198 6.07 6.02 8.89
N GLU A 199 7.10 6.62 9.50
CA GLU A 199 8.33 5.92 9.88
C GLU A 199 8.06 4.79 10.87
N ARG A 200 7.22 5.03 11.89
CA ARG A 200 6.86 4.01 12.87
C ARG A 200 6.07 2.85 12.25
N LEU A 201 5.15 3.13 11.33
CA LEU A 201 4.43 2.10 10.59
C LEU A 201 5.38 1.24 9.74
N LEU A 202 6.34 1.85 9.03
CA LEU A 202 7.33 1.11 8.24
C LEU A 202 8.30 0.32 9.13
N ALA A 203 8.65 0.84 10.31
CA ALA A 203 9.43 0.11 11.31
C ALA A 203 8.66 -1.11 11.84
N ASN A 204 7.34 -1.02 12.01
CA ASN A 204 6.51 -2.15 12.40
C ASN A 204 6.49 -3.22 11.30
N PHE A 205 6.26 -2.83 10.05
CA PHE A 205 6.32 -3.76 8.92
C PHE A 205 7.70 -4.42 8.77
N ALA A 206 8.79 -3.71 9.04
CA ALA A 206 10.14 -4.27 8.97
C ALA A 206 10.42 -5.33 10.05
N ARG A 207 9.76 -5.23 11.22
CA ARG A 207 10.00 -6.08 12.40
C ARG A 207 9.11 -7.31 12.49
N GLY A 208 7.83 -7.20 12.14
CA GLY A 208 6.81 -8.24 12.38
C GLY A 208 6.69 -9.22 11.25
#